data_AF-A0A6P4HL77-F1
#
_entry.id   AF-A0A6P4HL77-F1
#
_cell.length_a   1.000
_cell.length_b   1.000
_cell.length_c   1.000
_cell.angle_alpha   90.00
_cell.angle_beta   90.00
_cell.angle_gamma   90.00
#
_symmetry.space_group_name_H-M   'P 1'
#
loop_
_entity.id
_entity.type
_entity.pdbx_description
1 polymer ?
#
loop_
_entity_poly.entity_id
_entity_poly.type
_entity_poly.pdbx_seq_one_letter_code
_entity_poly.pdbx_strand_id
1 'polypeptide(L)'
;MDTLSYVAEISDTGSMLGFTVLGTLNMFVLLKCRPPIEEMLSGLQELFEQRGKCNHQTLYYMEKSSLLMKKFTVFYMVSNCYYNVVPTLVMVYETLSESQELSYRIQTSCWYPWEVVGSMRGFCASYISQIFSSAQNIGFIAIMKFLVNVCTTQLELHFDGLVNQLENLNARDFRSKDKLKSLIFYHHKLLQLAENINRIFNFTFFVSLSTSTIAIFSMAFNLSTLNFVTAIRCIHWE
;
A
#
# COMPACT_ATOMS: atom_id res chain seq x y z
N MET A 1 -28.80 -21.43 6.51
CA MET A 1 -27.73 -20.41 6.58
C MET A 1 -28.24 -19.29 7.47
N ASP A 2 -27.61 -19.07 8.62
CA ASP A 2 -28.04 -18.03 9.57
C ASP A 2 -27.75 -16.64 8.99
N THR A 3 -28.68 -15.69 9.13
CA THR A 3 -28.55 -14.30 8.65
C THR A 3 -27.21 -13.66 9.04
N LEU A 4 -26.69 -14.01 10.22
CA LEU A 4 -25.42 -13.52 10.74
C LEU A 4 -24.20 -14.02 9.94
N SER A 5 -24.22 -15.28 9.48
CA SER A 5 -23.14 -15.85 8.67
C SER A 5 -23.11 -15.23 7.27
N TYR A 6 -24.28 -14.94 6.70
CA TYR A 6 -24.40 -14.27 5.41
C TYR A 6 -23.88 -12.81 5.45
N VAL A 7 -24.19 -12.07 6.51
CA VAL A 7 -23.68 -10.70 6.68
C VAL A 7 -22.16 -10.69 6.90
N ALA A 8 -21.61 -11.68 7.62
CA ALA A 8 -20.16 -11.84 7.77
C ALA A 8 -19.46 -12.11 6.43
N GLU A 9 -20.05 -12.97 5.57
CA GLU A 9 -19.53 -13.26 4.24
C GLU A 9 -19.54 -12.01 3.32
N ILE A 10 -20.60 -11.19 3.39
CA ILE A 10 -20.67 -9.91 2.67
C ILE A 10 -19.60 -8.94 3.18
N SER A 11 -19.38 -8.87 4.49
CA SER A 11 -18.37 -8.01 5.10
C SER A 11 -16.95 -8.39 4.65
N ASP A 12 -16.66 -9.69 4.61
CA ASP A 12 -15.37 -10.21 4.15
C ASP A 12 -15.16 -9.95 2.65
N THR A 13 -16.16 -10.28 1.83
CA THR A 13 -16.14 -10.01 0.38
C THR A 13 -16.00 -8.51 0.08
N GLY A 14 -16.68 -7.66 0.84
CA GLY A 14 -16.59 -6.20 0.71
C GLY A 14 -15.18 -5.67 0.99
N SER A 15 -14.49 -6.22 2.00
CA SER A 15 -13.11 -5.87 2.31
C SER A 15 -12.15 -6.25 1.18
N MET A 16 -12.33 -7.45 0.60
CA MET A 16 -11.54 -7.94 -0.51
C MET A 16 -11.76 -7.14 -1.80
N LEU A 17 -13.01 -6.75 -2.06
CA LEU A 17 -13.35 -5.85 -3.16
C LEU A 17 -12.67 -4.49 -2.97
N GLY A 18 -12.72 -3.92 -1.76
CA GLY A 18 -12.03 -2.67 -1.45
C GLY A 18 -10.53 -2.74 -1.72
N PHE A 19 -9.90 -3.86 -1.36
CA PHE A 19 -8.48 -4.12 -1.62
C PHE A 19 -8.16 -4.22 -3.13
N THR A 20 -9.00 -4.93 -3.89
CA THR A 20 -8.85 -5.08 -5.35
C THR A 20 -9.05 -3.76 -6.08
N VAL A 21 -10.06 -2.98 -5.65
CA VAL A 21 -10.33 -1.63 -6.18
C VAL A 21 -9.14 -0.72 -5.92
N LEU A 22 -8.54 -0.76 -4.73
CA LEU A 22 -7.39 0.07 -4.39
C LEU A 22 -6.19 -0.18 -5.33
N GLY A 23 -5.78 -1.43 -5.54
CA GLY A 23 -4.62 -1.70 -6.39
C GLY A 23 -4.93 -1.51 -7.89
N THR A 24 -6.18 -1.76 -8.33
CA THR A 24 -6.61 -1.44 -9.70
C THR A 24 -6.61 0.07 -9.97
N LEU A 25 -7.11 0.87 -9.03
CA LEU A 25 -7.08 2.33 -9.13
C LEU A 25 -5.64 2.85 -9.11
N ASN A 26 -4.77 2.30 -8.26
CA ASN A 26 -3.35 2.65 -8.26
C ASN A 26 -2.67 2.30 -9.58
N MET A 27 -2.97 1.15 -10.18
CA MET A 27 -2.51 0.78 -11.51
C MET A 27 -3.00 1.80 -12.56
N PHE A 28 -4.28 2.17 -12.53
CA PHE A 28 -4.83 3.15 -13.45
C PHE A 28 -4.18 4.53 -13.30
N VAL A 29 -3.99 5.01 -12.07
CA VAL A 29 -3.30 6.27 -11.78
C VAL A 29 -1.85 6.20 -12.26
N LEU A 30 -1.13 5.12 -12.01
CA LEU A 30 0.24 4.94 -12.51
C LEU A 30 0.30 5.03 -14.03
N LEU A 31 -0.65 4.43 -14.74
CA LEU A 31 -0.70 4.45 -16.20
C LEU A 31 -1.10 5.82 -16.75
N LYS A 32 -2.09 6.49 -16.15
CA LYS A 32 -2.59 7.80 -16.59
C LYS A 32 -1.65 8.95 -16.22
N CYS A 33 -1.11 8.92 -15.01
CA CYS A 33 -0.22 9.94 -14.48
C CYS A 33 1.26 9.63 -14.73
N ARG A 34 1.58 8.65 -15.59
CA ARG A 34 2.97 8.32 -15.93
C ARG A 34 3.78 9.55 -16.39
N PRO A 35 3.34 10.36 -17.38
CA PRO A 35 4.13 11.51 -17.81
C PRO A 35 4.33 12.56 -16.68
N PRO A 36 3.30 12.96 -15.93
CA PRO A 36 3.48 13.83 -14.76
C PRO A 36 4.41 13.25 -13.67
N ILE A 37 4.37 11.93 -13.44
CA ILE A 37 5.26 11.27 -12.48
C ILE A 37 6.71 11.32 -12.96
N GLU A 38 6.96 11.06 -14.25
CA GLU A 38 8.30 11.13 -14.84
C GLU A 38 8.84 12.57 -14.81
N GLU A 39 8.01 13.58 -15.10
CA GLU A 39 8.38 14.99 -15.02
C GLU A 39 8.71 15.41 -13.57
N MET A 40 7.86 15.02 -12.61
CA MET A 40 8.07 15.25 -11.18
C MET A 40 9.38 14.61 -10.69
N LEU A 41 9.63 13.35 -11.05
CA LEU A 41 10.87 12.63 -10.70
C LEU A 41 12.09 13.28 -11.35
N SER A 42 11.98 13.73 -12.59
CA SER A 42 13.06 14.43 -13.29
C SER A 42 13.38 15.78 -12.62
N GLY A 43 12.36 16.54 -12.21
CA GLY A 43 12.53 17.78 -11.45
C GLY A 43 13.21 17.55 -10.10
N LEU A 44 12.83 16.49 -9.39
CA LEU A 44 13.50 16.09 -8.15
C LEU A 44 14.96 15.64 -8.39
N GLN A 45 15.21 14.90 -9.47
CA GLN A 45 16.56 14.46 -9.84
C GLN A 45 17.48 15.65 -10.17
N GLU A 46 16.99 16.64 -10.91
CA GLU A 46 17.75 17.86 -11.22
C GLU A 46 18.17 18.59 -9.93
N LEU A 47 17.24 18.74 -8.98
CA LEU A 47 17.52 19.35 -7.68
C LEU A 47 18.55 18.54 -6.87
N PHE A 48 18.47 17.22 -6.93
CA PHE A 48 19.41 16.32 -6.29
C PHE A 48 20.82 16.45 -6.87
N GLU A 49 20.95 16.49 -8.21
CA GLU A 49 22.23 16.64 -8.90
C GLU A 49 22.89 17.99 -8.60
N GLN A 50 22.11 19.07 -8.51
CA GLN A 50 22.60 20.40 -8.12
C GLN A 50 23.20 20.46 -6.71
N ARG A 51 22.74 19.61 -5.78
CA ARG A 51 23.20 19.59 -4.38
C ARG A 51 24.50 18.80 -4.17
N GLY A 52 24.89 17.97 -5.14
CA GLY A 52 26.09 17.12 -5.08
C GLY A 52 25.87 15.79 -4.35
N LYS A 53 26.35 14.70 -4.97
CA LYS A 53 26.10 13.29 -4.60
C LYS A 53 26.76 12.80 -3.30
N CYS A 54 27.61 13.60 -2.64
CA CYS A 54 28.46 13.16 -1.52
C CYS A 54 28.37 14.07 -0.30
N ASN A 55 27.15 14.39 0.13
CA ASN A 55 26.92 15.00 1.43
C ASN A 55 26.44 13.93 2.42
N HIS A 56 27.00 13.89 3.63
CA HIS A 56 26.67 12.88 4.65
C HIS A 56 25.17 12.87 4.97
N GLN A 57 24.53 14.05 4.95
CA GLN A 57 23.08 14.21 5.08
C GLN A 57 22.33 13.44 3.98
N THR A 58 22.71 13.59 2.72
CA THR A 58 22.06 12.90 1.59
C THR A 58 22.10 11.39 1.74
N LEU A 59 23.24 10.83 2.16
CA LEU A 59 23.38 9.39 2.41
C LEU A 59 22.45 8.92 3.53
N TYR A 60 22.35 9.68 4.62
CA TYR A 60 21.43 9.38 5.73
C TYR A 60 19.97 9.30 5.28
N TYR A 61 19.48 10.27 4.50
CA TYR A 61 18.09 10.24 4.00
C TYR A 61 17.85 9.07 3.03
N MET A 62 18.81 8.77 2.14
CA MET A 62 18.71 7.63 1.23
C MET A 62 18.68 6.30 1.99
N GLU A 63 19.51 6.15 3.03
CA GLU A 63 19.54 4.95 3.87
C GLU A 63 18.24 4.80 4.66
N LYS A 64 17.75 5.88 5.29
CA LYS A 64 16.45 5.92 5.99
C LYS A 64 15.31 5.49 5.06
N SER A 65 15.27 6.06 3.85
CA SER A 65 14.25 5.74 2.83
C SER A 65 14.35 4.29 2.36
N SER A 66 15.56 3.81 2.06
CA SER A 66 15.82 2.44 1.63
C SER A 66 15.42 1.43 2.70
N LEU A 67 15.76 1.70 3.96
CA LEU A 67 15.39 0.86 5.10
C LEU A 67 13.88 0.80 5.29
N LEU A 68 13.18 1.92 5.12
CA LEU A 68 11.73 1.97 5.17
C LEU A 68 11.11 1.14 4.02
N MET A 69 11.59 1.31 2.79
CA MET A 69 11.16 0.51 1.64
C MET A 69 11.39 -0.98 1.87
N LYS A 70 12.57 -1.37 2.38
CA LYS A 70 12.90 -2.77 2.69
C LYS A 70 11.95 -3.36 3.71
N LYS A 71 11.64 -2.63 4.79
CA LYS A 71 10.65 -3.04 5.80
C LYS A 71 9.27 -3.24 5.19
N PHE A 72 8.81 -2.29 4.37
CA PHE A 72 7.53 -2.42 3.66
C PHE A 72 7.52 -3.61 2.69
N THR A 73 8.58 -3.83 1.92
CA THR A 73 8.69 -4.99 1.03
C THR A 73 8.58 -6.30 1.80
N VAL A 74 9.32 -6.45 2.91
CA VAL A 74 9.27 -7.65 3.74
C VAL A 74 7.88 -7.86 4.31
N PHE A 75 7.26 -6.81 4.84
CA PHE A 75 5.89 -6.87 5.36
C PHE A 75 4.89 -7.32 4.30
N TYR A 76 4.89 -6.70 3.11
CA TYR A 76 3.98 -7.08 2.02
C TYR A 76 4.23 -8.50 1.52
N MET A 77 5.48 -8.94 1.42
CA MET A 77 5.83 -10.31 1.00
C MET A 77 5.33 -11.33 2.02
N VAL A 78 5.57 -11.12 3.31
CA VAL A 78 5.09 -12.02 4.38
C VAL A 78 3.56 -12.06 4.40
N SER A 79 2.89 -10.92 4.33
CA SER A 79 1.43 -10.86 4.30
C SER A 79 0.84 -11.54 3.07
N ASN A 80 1.46 -11.38 1.89
CA ASN A 80 1.04 -12.07 0.68
C ASN A 80 1.22 -13.58 0.80
N CYS A 81 2.37 -14.04 1.31
CA CYS A 81 2.62 -15.46 1.54
C CYS A 81 1.60 -16.03 2.53
N TYR A 82 1.35 -15.35 3.65
CA TYR A 82 0.36 -15.76 4.64
C TYR A 82 -1.04 -15.87 4.02
N TYR A 83 -1.50 -14.83 3.33
CA TYR A 83 -2.81 -14.79 2.68
C TYR A 83 -2.97 -15.95 1.69
N ASN A 84 -1.91 -16.29 0.95
CA ASN A 84 -1.98 -17.35 -0.04
C ASN A 84 -1.89 -18.76 0.57
N VAL A 85 -1.05 -18.96 1.58
CA VAL A 85 -0.75 -20.29 2.17
C VAL A 85 -1.89 -20.78 3.08
N VAL A 86 -2.59 -19.90 3.80
CA VAL A 86 -3.61 -20.31 4.77
C VAL A 86 -4.68 -21.24 4.18
N PRO A 87 -5.34 -20.94 3.04
CA PRO A 87 -6.34 -21.84 2.48
C PRO A 87 -5.79 -23.20 2.07
N THR A 88 -4.54 -23.25 1.59
CA THR A 88 -3.88 -24.52 1.26
C THR A 88 -3.59 -25.36 2.49
N LEU A 89 -3.21 -24.74 3.61
CA LEU A 89 -2.98 -25.46 4.87
C LEU A 89 -4.28 -26.05 5.42
N VAL A 90 -5.38 -25.29 5.37
CA VAL A 90 -6.70 -25.78 5.79
C VAL A 90 -7.13 -26.97 4.93
N MET A 91 -6.95 -26.89 3.62
CA MET A 91 -7.27 -27.99 2.71
C MET A 91 -6.44 -29.25 2.97
N VAL A 92 -5.13 -29.09 3.22
CA VAL A 92 -4.25 -30.22 3.57
C VAL A 92 -4.69 -30.85 4.90
N TYR A 93 -5.06 -30.03 5.88
CA TYR A 93 -5.56 -30.50 7.18
C TYR A 93 -6.88 -31.28 7.06
N GLU A 94 -7.84 -30.78 6.28
CA GLU A 94 -9.12 -31.47 6.00
C GLU A 94 -8.90 -32.80 5.27
N THR A 95 -7.98 -32.81 4.30
CA THR A 95 -7.61 -34.03 3.56
C THR A 95 -6.98 -35.08 4.48
N LEU A 96 -6.13 -34.67 5.42
CA LEU A 96 -5.49 -35.55 6.40
C LEU A 96 -6.44 -36.03 7.50
N SER A 97 -7.51 -35.28 7.79
CA SER A 97 -8.46 -35.60 8.87
C SER A 97 -9.62 -36.52 8.45
N GLU A 98 -9.57 -37.11 7.24
CA GLU A 98 -10.63 -38.00 6.68
C GLU A 98 -12.05 -37.40 6.70
N SER A 99 -12.20 -36.07 6.74
CA SER A 99 -13.51 -35.43 6.65
C SER A 99 -14.12 -35.65 5.27
N GLN A 100 -15.32 -36.21 5.19
CA GLN A 100 -15.97 -36.61 3.93
C GLN A 100 -16.32 -35.44 2.98
N GLU A 101 -16.27 -34.19 3.44
CA GLU A 101 -16.54 -33.01 2.61
C GLU A 101 -15.30 -32.11 2.54
N LEU A 102 -14.54 -32.21 1.45
CA LEU A 102 -13.49 -31.24 1.13
C LEU A 102 -14.11 -29.86 0.96
N SER A 103 -13.80 -28.93 1.87
CA SER A 103 -14.18 -27.54 1.69
C SER A 103 -13.23 -26.97 0.63
N TYR A 104 -13.68 -26.89 -0.63
CA TYR A 104 -12.99 -26.16 -1.71
C TYR A 104 -13.03 -24.65 -1.43
N ARG A 105 -12.46 -24.22 -0.30
CA ARG A 105 -12.38 -22.83 0.14
C ARG A 105 -11.30 -22.14 -0.67
N ILE A 106 -11.77 -21.39 -1.63
CA ILE A 106 -10.97 -20.48 -2.43
C ILE A 106 -10.63 -19.23 -1.58
N GLN A 107 -9.49 -18.57 -1.85
CA GLN A 107 -9.05 -17.38 -1.12
C GLN A 107 -10.09 -16.26 -1.15
N THR A 108 -10.76 -16.05 -2.28
CA THR A 108 -11.83 -15.06 -2.45
C THR A 108 -13.06 -15.75 -3.07
N SER A 109 -14.26 -15.44 -2.56
CA SER A 109 -15.53 -15.84 -3.20
C SER A 109 -15.69 -15.10 -4.53
N CYS A 110 -15.18 -15.68 -5.61
CA CYS A 110 -15.30 -15.16 -6.96
C CYS A 110 -16.04 -16.16 -7.85
N TRP A 111 -16.84 -15.64 -8.77
CA TRP A 111 -17.48 -16.46 -9.80
C TRP A 111 -16.47 -16.78 -10.91
N TYR A 112 -16.32 -18.06 -11.23
CA TYR A 112 -15.49 -18.55 -12.34
C TYR A 112 -16.38 -19.17 -13.42
N PRO A 113 -16.03 -19.02 -14.71
CA PRO A 113 -16.79 -19.64 -15.80
C PRO A 113 -16.55 -21.16 -15.93
N TRP A 114 -15.71 -21.75 -15.08
CA TRP A 114 -15.45 -23.19 -15.00
C TRP A 114 -15.81 -23.75 -13.61
N GLU A 115 -16.07 -25.05 -13.55
CA GLU A 115 -16.39 -25.74 -12.29
C GLU A 115 -15.17 -25.77 -11.37
N VAL A 116 -15.28 -25.12 -10.22
CA VAL A 116 -14.23 -25.14 -9.18
C VAL A 116 -14.49 -26.22 -8.14
N VAL A 117 -15.75 -26.43 -7.80
CA VAL A 117 -16.17 -27.47 -6.84
C VAL A 117 -16.25 -28.81 -7.58
N GLY A 118 -15.55 -29.82 -7.08
CA GLY A 118 -15.58 -31.17 -7.65
C GLY A 118 -14.62 -31.41 -8.83
N SER A 119 -13.91 -30.39 -9.31
CA SER A 119 -12.89 -30.52 -10.37
C SER A 119 -11.54 -29.99 -9.91
N MET A 120 -10.58 -30.91 -9.69
CA MET A 120 -9.22 -30.56 -9.26
C MET A 120 -8.52 -29.59 -10.23
N ARG A 121 -8.72 -29.77 -11.54
CA ARG A 121 -8.10 -28.90 -12.57
C ARG A 121 -8.69 -27.49 -12.53
N GLY A 122 -10.01 -27.37 -12.36
CA GLY A 122 -10.69 -26.09 -12.23
C GLY A 122 -10.26 -25.35 -10.96
N PHE A 123 -10.14 -26.07 -9.85
CA PHE A 123 -9.61 -25.54 -8.60
C PHE A 123 -8.17 -25.01 -8.74
N CYS A 124 -7.24 -25.79 -9.30
CA CYS A 124 -5.87 -25.34 -9.51
C CYS A 124 -5.79 -24.09 -10.41
N ALA A 125 -6.59 -24.04 -11.48
CA ALA A 125 -6.63 -22.87 -12.37
C ALA A 125 -7.12 -21.61 -11.64
N SER A 126 -8.21 -21.72 -10.87
CA SER A 126 -8.73 -20.61 -10.05
C SER A 126 -7.70 -20.15 -9.01
N TYR A 127 -7.03 -21.08 -8.34
CA TYR A 127 -6.04 -20.78 -7.32
C TYR A 127 -4.83 -20.04 -7.88
N ILE A 128 -4.26 -20.51 -9.01
CA ILE A 128 -3.16 -19.83 -9.70
C ILE A 128 -3.57 -18.42 -10.15
N SER A 129 -4.78 -18.26 -10.67
CA SER A 129 -5.28 -16.94 -11.10
C SER A 129 -5.35 -15.93 -9.94
N GLN A 130 -5.72 -16.40 -8.74
CA GLN A 130 -5.80 -15.54 -7.55
C GLN A 130 -4.43 -15.19 -6.98
N ILE A 131 -3.48 -16.14 -6.97
CA ILE A 131 -2.09 -15.83 -6.60
C ILE A 131 -1.55 -14.73 -7.51
N PHE A 132 -1.77 -14.86 -8.83
CA PHE A 132 -1.29 -13.88 -9.79
C PHE A 132 -1.95 -12.51 -9.58
N SER A 133 -3.28 -12.49 -9.44
CA SER A 133 -4.05 -11.27 -9.21
C SER A 133 -3.66 -10.56 -7.91
N SER A 134 -3.55 -11.31 -6.79
CA SER A 134 -3.16 -10.76 -5.49
C SER A 134 -1.73 -10.22 -5.49
N ALA A 135 -0.79 -10.93 -6.12
CA ALA A 135 0.59 -10.48 -6.26
C ALA A 135 0.70 -9.19 -7.08
N GLN A 136 -0.01 -9.11 -8.22
CA GLN A 136 -0.07 -7.90 -9.04
C GLN A 136 -0.67 -6.72 -8.26
N ASN A 137 -1.77 -6.95 -7.54
CA ASN A 137 -2.47 -5.92 -6.77
C ASN A 137 -1.57 -5.33 -5.67
N ILE A 138 -0.89 -6.19 -4.91
CA ILE A 138 0.10 -5.78 -3.89
C ILE A 138 1.26 -5.03 -4.54
N GLY A 139 1.75 -5.49 -5.70
CA GLY A 139 2.82 -4.84 -6.44
C GLY A 139 2.50 -3.38 -6.76
N PHE A 140 1.31 -3.10 -7.30
CA PHE A 140 0.91 -1.72 -7.62
C PHE A 140 0.72 -0.85 -6.38
N ILE A 141 0.18 -1.40 -5.30
CA ILE A 141 0.07 -0.69 -4.01
C ILE A 141 1.48 -0.34 -3.50
N ALA A 142 2.41 -1.29 -3.52
CA ALA A 142 3.78 -1.09 -3.07
C ALA A 142 4.53 -0.03 -3.88
N ILE A 143 4.44 -0.09 -5.22
CA ILE A 143 5.05 0.90 -6.12
C ILE A 143 4.57 2.32 -5.78
N MET A 144 3.25 2.50 -5.59
CA MET A 144 2.71 3.81 -5.23
C MET A 144 3.22 4.30 -3.88
N LYS A 145 3.29 3.43 -2.87
CA LYS A 145 3.84 3.81 -1.55
C LYS A 145 5.34 4.13 -1.65
N PHE A 146 6.09 3.44 -2.49
CA PHE A 146 7.51 3.72 -2.73
C PHE A 146 7.73 5.06 -3.43
N LEU A 147 6.92 5.39 -4.43
CA LEU A 147 6.97 6.70 -5.08
C LEU A 147 6.72 7.83 -4.07
N VAL A 148 5.67 7.71 -3.25
CA VAL A 148 5.40 8.69 -2.19
C VAL A 148 6.59 8.81 -1.24
N ASN A 149 7.13 7.69 -0.76
CA ASN A 149 8.27 7.69 0.15
C ASN A 149 9.51 8.37 -0.44
N VAL A 150 9.84 8.08 -1.71
CA VAL A 150 10.97 8.71 -2.41
C VAL A 150 10.75 10.21 -2.55
N CYS A 151 9.59 10.64 -3.04
CA CYS A 151 9.26 12.05 -3.21
C CYS A 151 9.30 12.82 -1.88
N THR A 152 8.67 12.28 -0.84
CA THR A 152 8.66 12.90 0.49
C THR A 152 10.06 12.98 1.08
N THR A 153 10.87 11.91 0.97
CA THR A 153 12.24 11.92 1.48
C THR A 153 13.11 12.96 0.75
N GLN A 154 12.98 13.07 -0.57
CA GLN A 154 13.73 14.06 -1.34
C GLN A 154 13.28 15.49 -1.02
N LEU A 155 11.98 15.73 -0.84
CA LEU A 155 11.49 17.03 -0.37
C LEU A 155 12.02 17.37 1.03
N GLU A 156 11.93 16.44 1.99
CA GLU A 156 12.44 16.60 3.37
C GLU A 156 13.93 16.99 3.33
N LEU A 157 14.73 16.24 2.58
CA LEU A 157 16.14 16.53 2.36
C LEU A 157 16.36 17.97 1.86
N HIS A 158 15.60 18.42 0.86
CA HIS A 158 15.76 19.76 0.29
C HIS A 158 15.26 20.89 1.20
N PHE A 159 14.18 20.68 1.95
CA PHE A 159 13.71 21.64 2.95
C PHE A 159 14.69 21.78 4.11
N ASP A 160 15.22 20.68 4.64
CA ASP A 160 16.23 20.73 5.71
C ASP A 160 17.52 21.41 5.21
N GLY A 161 17.86 21.22 3.93
CA GLY A 161 18.94 21.95 3.29
C GLY A 161 18.72 23.44 3.21
N LEU A 162 17.51 23.86 2.83
CA LEU A 162 17.11 25.27 2.80
C LEU A 162 17.17 25.88 4.20
N VAL A 163 16.67 25.20 5.23
CA VAL A 163 16.71 25.66 6.63
C VAL A 163 18.15 25.87 7.08
N ASN A 164 19.02 24.88 6.87
CA ASN A 164 20.43 24.99 7.26
C ASN A 164 21.14 26.14 6.52
N GLN A 165 20.84 26.39 5.24
CA GLN A 165 21.40 27.53 4.51
C GLN A 165 20.87 28.87 5.02
N LEU A 166 19.62 28.92 5.48
CA LEU A 166 18.99 30.12 6.03
C LEU A 166 19.54 30.44 7.42
N GLU A 167 19.74 29.43 8.28
CA GLU A 167 20.34 29.59 9.61
C GLU A 167 21.79 30.08 9.55
N ASN A 168 22.55 29.59 8.56
CA ASN A 168 23.94 30.00 8.35
C ASN A 168 24.07 31.32 7.57
N LEU A 169 22.96 32.00 7.25
CA LEU A 169 22.98 33.26 6.52
C LEU A 169 23.45 34.40 7.43
N ASN A 170 24.69 34.87 7.24
CA ASN A 170 25.21 35.99 8.00
C ASN A 170 24.68 37.32 7.48
N ALA A 171 23.76 37.98 8.19
CA ALA A 171 23.17 39.26 7.80
C ALA A 171 24.18 40.42 7.60
N ARG A 172 25.43 40.25 8.07
CA ARG A 172 26.51 41.25 7.92
C ARG A 172 27.26 41.16 6.59
N ASP A 173 27.10 40.07 5.82
CA ASP A 173 27.74 39.91 4.51
C ASP A 173 26.96 40.69 3.44
N PHE A 174 27.67 41.49 2.63
CA PHE A 174 27.09 42.30 1.54
C PHE A 174 26.37 41.42 0.50
N ARG A 175 26.77 40.15 0.35
CA ARG A 175 26.11 39.18 -0.54
C ARG A 175 24.88 38.50 0.06
N SER A 176 24.54 38.77 1.32
CA SER A 176 23.43 38.08 1.99
C SER A 176 22.07 38.42 1.41
N LYS A 177 21.91 39.62 0.83
CA LYS A 177 20.68 39.98 0.10
C LYS A 177 20.46 39.11 -1.14
N ASP A 178 21.51 38.88 -1.93
CA ASP A 178 21.43 38.05 -3.14
C ASP A 178 21.29 36.56 -2.80
N LYS A 179 22.00 36.09 -1.77
CA LYS A 179 21.83 34.74 -1.23
C LYS A 179 20.39 34.51 -0.75
N LEU A 180 19.84 35.43 0.04
CA LEU A 180 18.45 35.33 0.52
C LEU A 180 17.45 35.30 -0.64
N LYS A 181 17.63 36.15 -1.67
CA LYS A 181 16.79 36.13 -2.87
C LYS A 181 16.85 34.77 -3.59
N SER A 182 18.03 34.17 -3.68
CA SER A 182 18.21 32.83 -4.25
C SER A 182 17.53 31.74 -3.41
N LEU A 183 17.66 31.79 -2.08
CA LEU A 183 16.96 30.86 -1.17
C LEU A 183 15.44 30.97 -1.29
N ILE A 184 14.89 32.19 -1.39
CA ILE A 184 13.44 32.40 -1.56
C ILE A 184 12.96 31.80 -2.89
N PHE A 185 13.70 32.02 -3.98
CA PHE A 185 13.37 31.44 -5.27
C PHE A 185 13.43 29.90 -5.22
N TYR A 186 14.44 29.35 -4.54
CA TYR A 186 14.58 27.91 -4.35
C TYR A 186 13.41 27.31 -3.52
N HIS A 187 13.03 27.97 -2.43
CA HIS A 187 11.88 27.61 -1.62
C HIS A 187 10.59 27.58 -2.43
N HIS A 188 10.37 28.59 -3.28
CA HIS A 188 9.20 28.64 -4.15
C HIS A 188 9.16 27.47 -5.15
N LYS A 189 10.32 27.12 -5.77
CA LYS A 189 10.44 25.95 -6.65
C LYS A 189 10.11 24.65 -5.89
N LEU A 190 10.57 24.50 -4.64
CA LEU A 190 10.25 23.35 -3.79
C LEU A 190 8.76 23.25 -3.45
N LEU A 191 8.12 24.37 -3.10
CA LEU A 191 6.68 24.40 -2.82
C LEU A 191 5.86 24.01 -4.05
N GLN A 192 6.20 24.51 -5.23
CA GLN A 192 5.52 24.15 -6.48
C GLN A 192 5.67 22.65 -6.79
N LEU A 193 6.84 22.07 -6.53
CA LEU A 193 7.08 20.64 -6.69
C LEU A 193 6.27 19.80 -5.69
N ALA A 194 6.20 20.25 -4.43
CA ALA A 194 5.38 19.61 -3.40
C ALA A 194 3.88 19.66 -3.74
N GLU A 195 3.39 20.77 -4.30
CA GLU A 195 2.01 20.90 -4.75
C GLU A 195 1.70 19.95 -5.93
N ASN A 196 2.64 19.83 -6.87
CA ASN A 196 2.52 18.87 -7.98
C ASN A 196 2.49 17.41 -7.48
N ILE A 197 3.39 17.05 -6.55
CA ILE A 197 3.40 15.75 -5.88
C ILE A 197 2.05 15.50 -5.20
N ASN A 198 1.56 16.47 -4.43
CA ASN A 198 0.29 16.35 -3.72
C ASN A 198 -0.88 16.17 -4.70
N ARG A 199 -0.93 16.92 -5.79
CA ARG A 199 -1.99 16.79 -6.81
C ARG A 199 -2.04 15.40 -7.44
N ILE A 200 -0.89 14.77 -7.68
CA ILE A 200 -0.81 13.41 -8.24
C ILE A 200 -1.26 12.37 -7.21
N PHE A 201 -0.80 12.46 -5.97
CA PHE A 201 -1.06 11.43 -4.96
C PHE A 201 -2.32 11.64 -4.13
N ASN A 202 -2.94 12.82 -4.15
CA ASN A 202 -4.14 13.13 -3.34
C ASN A 202 -5.28 12.14 -3.61
N PHE A 203 -5.51 11.80 -4.87
CA PHE A 203 -6.52 10.79 -5.22
C PHE A 203 -6.19 9.41 -4.63
N THR A 204 -4.93 8.98 -4.75
CA THR A 204 -4.46 7.71 -4.16
C THR A 204 -4.56 7.73 -2.63
N PHE A 205 -4.29 8.86 -1.98
CA PHE A 205 -4.45 9.00 -0.53
C PHE A 205 -5.92 8.90 -0.12
N PHE A 206 -6.81 9.58 -0.83
CA PHE A 206 -8.24 9.51 -0.59
C PHE A 206 -8.75 8.07 -0.70
N VAL A 207 -8.45 7.38 -1.80
CA VAL A 207 -8.85 5.98 -2.02
C VAL A 207 -8.24 5.06 -0.95
N SER A 208 -6.95 5.23 -0.63
CA SER A 208 -6.28 4.45 0.40
C SER A 208 -6.94 4.64 1.77
N LEU A 209 -7.33 5.86 2.12
CA LEU A 209 -8.01 6.17 3.38
C LEU A 209 -9.41 5.54 3.40
N SER A 210 -10.21 5.71 2.35
CA SER A 210 -11.55 5.13 2.23
C SER A 210 -11.51 3.61 2.35
N THR A 211 -10.63 2.93 1.60
CA THR A 211 -10.48 1.48 1.66
C THR A 211 -10.04 1.00 3.05
N SER A 212 -9.11 1.72 3.69
CA SER A 212 -8.63 1.35 5.04
C SER A 212 -9.74 1.48 6.09
N THR A 213 -10.53 2.55 6.00
CA THR A 213 -11.69 2.77 6.88
C THR A 213 -12.72 1.66 6.72
N ILE A 214 -13.07 1.29 5.47
CA ILE A 214 -13.98 0.18 5.20
C ILE A 214 -13.43 -1.13 5.78
N ALA A 215 -12.15 -1.43 5.53
CA ALA A 215 -11.51 -2.65 6.02
C ALA A 215 -11.48 -2.72 7.56
N ILE A 216 -11.18 -1.62 8.25
CA ILE A 216 -11.18 -1.55 9.72
C ILE A 216 -12.60 -1.78 10.26
N PHE A 217 -13.61 -1.16 9.67
CA PHE A 217 -15.00 -1.35 10.10
C PHE A 217 -15.47 -2.79 9.86
N SER A 218 -15.16 -3.37 8.71
CA SER A 218 -15.46 -4.78 8.40
C SER A 218 -14.75 -5.74 9.35
N MET A 219 -13.48 -5.49 9.68
CA MET A 219 -12.74 -6.29 10.64
C MET A 219 -13.34 -6.18 12.05
N ALA A 220 -13.71 -4.97 12.49
CA ALA A 220 -14.35 -4.75 13.79
C ALA A 220 -15.71 -5.45 13.88
N PHE A 221 -16.48 -5.42 12.80
CA PHE A 221 -17.74 -6.17 12.69
C PHE A 221 -17.50 -7.68 12.81
N ASN A 222 -16.59 -8.23 12.00
CA ASN A 222 -16.27 -9.67 12.01
C ASN A 222 -15.79 -10.15 13.39
N LEU A 223 -14.93 -9.38 14.06
CA LEU A 223 -14.46 -9.71 15.41
C LEU A 223 -15.61 -9.71 16.43
N SER A 224 -16.50 -8.72 16.34
CA SER A 224 -17.66 -8.61 17.24
C SER A 224 -18.64 -9.77 17.03
N THR A 225 -18.90 -10.14 15.77
CA THR A 225 -19.74 -11.28 15.41
C THR A 225 -19.15 -12.59 15.89
N LEU A 226 -17.83 -12.82 15.73
CA LEU A 226 -17.16 -14.01 16.24
C LEU A 226 -17.28 -14.14 17.77
N ASN A 227 -17.06 -13.04 18.49
CA ASN A 227 -17.20 -13.01 19.95
C ASN A 227 -18.64 -13.33 20.38
N PHE A 228 -19.63 -12.77 19.68
CA PHE A 228 -21.04 -13.01 19.94
C PHE A 228 -21.44 -14.48 19.69
N VAL A 229 -21.02 -15.06 18.57
CA VAL A 229 -21.26 -16.48 18.24
C VAL A 229 -20.60 -17.39 19.28
N THR A 230 -19.38 -17.08 19.70
CA THR A 230 -18.66 -17.85 20.73
C THR A 230 -19.40 -17.79 22.07
N ALA A 231 -19.87 -16.61 22.47
CA ALA A 231 -20.65 -16.43 23.69
C ALA A 231 -21.98 -17.20 23.68
N ILE A 232 -22.73 -17.17 22.57
CA ILE A 232 -23.97 -17.95 22.43
C ILE A 232 -23.70 -19.44 22.52
N ARG A 233 -22.62 -19.93 21.88
CA ARG A 233 -22.26 -21.35 21.99
C ARG A 233 -21.98 -21.71 23.45
N CYS A 234 -21.20 -20.93 24.19
CA CYS A 234 -20.94 -21.22 25.60
C CYS A 234 -22.23 -21.29 26.46
N ILE A 235 -23.22 -20.44 26.22
CA ILE A 235 -24.50 -20.45 26.96
C ILE A 235 -25.36 -21.66 26.61
N HIS A 236 -25.25 -22.22 25.41
CA HIS A 236 -26.04 -23.38 24.98
C HIS A 236 -25.45 -24.73 25.44
N TRP A 237 -24.25 -24.72 26.04
CA TRP A 237 -23.58 -25.89 26.60
C TRP A 237 -23.61 -25.93 28.14
N GLU A 238 -24.32 -24.99 28.78
CA GLU A 238 -24.74 -25.04 30.21
C GLU A 238 -26.23 -25.38 30.33
#